data_AF-A0A920PJ99-F1
#
_entry.id   AF-A0A920PJ99-F1
#
_cell.length_a   1.000
_cell.length_b   1.000
_cell.length_c   1.000
_cell.angle_alpha   90.00
_cell.angle_beta   90.00
_cell.angle_gamma   90.00
#
_symmetry.space_group_name_H-M   'P 1'
#
loop_
_entity.id
_entity.type
_entity.pdbx_description
1 polymer ?
#
loop_
_entity_poly.entity_id
_entity_poly.type
_entity_poly.pdbx_seq_one_letter_code
_entity_poly.pdbx_strand_id
1 'polypeptide(L)'
;MVTGSGSGIGAAVVKRLAQPGTRVLIHAKTKPKKAVNKLQRALKAAGGDAAIMLGDLFPKPDTGSKLINHVVELSALWIFL
;
A
#
# COMPACT_ATOMS: atom_id res chain seq x y z
N MET A 1 2.63 1.38 -5.98
CA MET A 1 1.91 0.31 -5.24
C MET A 1 2.87 -0.84 -4.97
N VAL A 2 2.74 -1.53 -3.82
CA VAL A 2 3.50 -2.76 -3.53
C VAL A 2 2.54 -3.85 -3.05
N THR A 3 2.37 -4.91 -3.85
CA THR A 3 1.61 -6.11 -3.47
C THR A 3 2.44 -7.03 -2.58
N GLY A 4 1.78 -7.79 -1.70
CA GLY A 4 2.48 -8.67 -0.76
C GLY A 4 3.33 -7.91 0.28
N SER A 5 2.97 -6.68 0.61
CA SER A 5 3.72 -5.80 1.52
C SER A 5 3.31 -5.91 2.98
N GLY A 6 2.49 -6.90 3.34
CA GLY A 6 2.11 -7.18 4.73
C GLY A 6 3.25 -7.70 5.61
N SER A 7 4.35 -8.19 5.00
CA SER A 7 5.53 -8.72 5.68
C SER A 7 6.73 -8.80 4.72
N GLY A 8 7.87 -9.30 5.24
CA GLY A 8 9.02 -9.72 4.44
C GLY A 8 9.54 -8.66 3.47
N ILE A 9 9.84 -9.10 2.24
CA ILE A 9 10.44 -8.28 1.20
C ILE A 9 9.54 -7.11 0.81
N GLY A 10 8.24 -7.34 0.61
CA GLY A 10 7.31 -6.27 0.24
C GLY A 10 7.27 -5.16 1.30
N ALA A 11 7.27 -5.52 2.58
CA ALA A 11 7.34 -4.54 3.66
C ALA A 11 8.71 -3.80 3.69
N ALA A 12 9.81 -4.50 3.41
CA ALA A 12 11.13 -3.89 3.33
C ALA A 12 11.25 -2.90 2.16
N VAL A 13 10.69 -3.22 1.00
CA VAL A 13 10.61 -2.32 -0.16
C VAL A 13 9.84 -1.05 0.20
N VAL A 14 8.67 -1.18 0.82
CA VAL A 14 7.87 -0.02 1.27
C VAL A 14 8.66 0.87 2.22
N LYS A 15 9.37 0.29 3.20
CA LYS A 15 10.25 1.05 4.11
C LYS A 15 11.41 1.73 3.36
N ARG A 16 12.02 1.04 2.40
CA ARG A 16 13.16 1.56 1.63
C ARG A 16 12.79 2.74 0.75
N LEU A 17 11.54 2.78 0.29
CA LEU A 17 10.97 3.88 -0.48
C LEU A 17 10.48 5.04 0.40
N ALA A 18 10.38 4.86 1.73
CA ALA A 18 9.79 5.85 2.61
C ALA A 18 10.68 7.10 2.72
N GLN A 19 10.16 8.22 2.23
CA GLN A 19 10.77 9.55 2.25
C GLN A 19 9.68 10.61 1.98
N PRO A 20 9.94 11.90 2.24
CA PRO A 20 9.03 12.98 1.90
C PRO A 20 8.50 12.89 0.46
N GLY A 21 7.20 13.10 0.29
CA GLY A 21 6.53 13.08 -1.01
C GLY A 21 6.30 11.68 -1.60
N THR A 22 6.80 10.61 -0.99
CA THR A 22 6.50 9.25 -1.46
C THR A 22 5.12 8.82 -1.03
N ARG A 23 4.32 8.35 -1.99
CA ARG A 23 2.96 7.86 -1.75
C ARG A 23 2.82 6.42 -2.23
N VAL A 24 2.40 5.51 -1.35
CA VAL A 24 2.37 4.06 -1.65
C VAL A 24 1.04 3.43 -1.27
N LEU A 25 0.41 2.71 -2.21
CA LEU A 25 -0.62 1.73 -1.87
C LEU A 25 0.04 0.44 -1.33
N ILE A 26 -0.25 0.11 -0.08
CA ILE A 26 0.16 -1.13 0.61
C ILE A 26 -0.93 -2.17 0.37
N HIS A 27 -0.57 -3.28 -0.29
CA HIS A 27 -1.46 -4.41 -0.49
C HIS A 27 -0.96 -5.69 0.17
N ALA A 28 -1.88 -6.41 0.81
CA ALA A 28 -1.64 -7.73 1.39
C ALA A 28 -2.95 -8.53 1.47
N LYS A 29 -2.85 -9.81 1.87
CA LYS A 29 -4.03 -10.60 2.26
C LYS A 29 -4.71 -9.99 3.50
N THR A 30 -5.88 -10.49 3.88
CA THR A 30 -6.69 -9.94 5.00
C THR A 30 -6.05 -10.11 6.39
N LYS A 31 -5.30 -11.20 6.62
CA LYS A 31 -4.70 -11.55 7.92
C LYS A 31 -3.69 -10.52 8.48
N PRO A 32 -2.74 -9.95 7.72
CA PRO A 32 -1.74 -9.02 8.24
C PRO A 32 -2.22 -7.58 8.57
N LYS A 33 -3.49 -7.36 8.94
CA LYS A 33 -4.05 -6.01 9.20
C LYS A 33 -3.22 -5.16 10.19
N LYS A 34 -2.75 -5.75 11.29
CA LYS A 34 -1.90 -5.04 12.27
C LYS A 34 -0.54 -4.64 11.68
N ALA A 35 0.07 -5.52 10.88
CA ALA A 35 1.38 -5.29 10.28
C ALA A 35 1.32 -4.18 9.22
N VAL A 36 0.29 -4.16 8.37
CA VAL A 36 0.12 -3.10 7.36
C VAL A 36 -0.16 -1.73 8.01
N ASN A 37 -0.92 -1.69 9.11
CA ASN A 37 -1.15 -0.43 9.85
C ASN A 37 0.15 0.10 10.46
N LYS A 38 1.00 -0.78 11.00
CA LYS A 38 2.32 -0.39 11.50
C LYS A 38 3.21 0.14 10.38
N LEU A 39 3.18 -0.51 9.21
CA LEU A 39 3.94 -0.08 8.04
C LEU A 39 3.48 1.30 7.52
N GLN A 40 2.17 1.53 7.44
CA GLN A 40 1.61 2.84 7.06
C GLN A 40 2.07 3.95 8.01
N ARG A 41 2.04 3.70 9.33
CA ARG A 41 2.53 4.66 10.33
C ARG A 41 4.03 4.95 10.17
N ALA A 42 4.84 3.93 9.93
CA ALA A 42 6.26 4.10 9.69
C ALA A 42 6.53 4.95 8.44
N LEU A 43 5.74 4.77 7.38
CA LEU A 43 5.87 5.56 6.15
C LEU A 43 5.48 7.02 6.36
N LYS A 44 4.37 7.28 7.08
CA LYS A 44 3.95 8.62 7.50
C LYS A 44 5.00 9.31 8.36
N ALA A 45 5.61 8.59 9.31
CA ALA A 45 6.68 9.14 10.15
C ALA A 45 7.95 9.52 9.37
N ALA A 46 8.18 8.93 8.20
CA ALA A 46 9.27 9.28 7.29
C ALA A 46 8.91 10.40 6.29
N GLY A 47 7.75 11.06 6.45
CA GLY A 47 7.28 12.14 5.57
C GLY A 47 6.54 11.66 4.32
N GLY A 48 6.39 10.35 4.12
CA GLY A 48 5.57 9.80 3.04
C GLY A 48 4.09 9.72 3.40
N ASP A 49 3.30 9.14 2.50
CA ASP A 49 1.92 8.74 2.77
C ASP A 49 1.59 7.34 2.23
N ALA A 50 0.63 6.67 2.84
CA ALA A 50 0.20 5.36 2.40
C ALA A 50 -1.30 5.15 2.56
N ALA A 51 -1.87 4.48 1.56
CA ALA A 51 -3.19 3.87 1.62
C ALA A 51 -3.03 2.36 1.81
N ILE A 52 -4.08 1.69 2.31
CA ILE A 52 -4.09 0.24 2.53
C ILE A 52 -5.27 -0.36 1.78
N MET A 53 -5.01 -1.37 0.97
CA MET A 53 -6.05 -2.21 0.36
C MET A 53 -5.74 -3.68 0.62
N LEU A 54 -6.63 -4.35 1.36
CA LEU A 54 -6.49 -5.78 1.66
C LEU A 54 -7.34 -6.60 0.71
N GLY A 55 -6.79 -7.71 0.21
CA GLY A 55 -7.52 -8.62 -0.66
C GLY A 55 -6.64 -9.73 -1.21
N ASP A 56 -7.23 -10.89 -1.44
CA ASP A 56 -6.54 -12.00 -2.08
C ASP A 56 -6.57 -11.81 -3.60
N LEU A 57 -5.41 -11.82 -4.25
CA LEU A 57 -5.29 -11.79 -5.72
C LEU A 57 -5.78 -13.10 -6.38
N PHE A 58 -5.82 -14.18 -5.62
CA PHE A 58 -6.29 -15.49 -6.06
C PHE A 58 -7.16 -16.11 -4.96
N PRO A 59 -8.30 -16.74 -5.28
CA PRO A 59 -8.84 -17.02 -6.62
C PRO A 59 -9.72 -15.90 -7.22
N LYS A 60 -9.65 -14.67 -6.71
CA LYS A 60 -10.53 -13.57 -7.10
C LYS A 60 -9.97 -12.80 -8.32
N PRO A 61 -10.45 -13.05 -9.55
CA PRO A 61 -9.85 -12.50 -10.77
C PRO A 61 -9.85 -10.95 -10.81
N ASP A 62 -10.87 -10.31 -10.25
CA ASP A 62 -11.01 -8.85 -10.33
C ASP A 62 -10.13 -8.08 -9.34
N THR A 63 -9.47 -8.75 -8.39
CA THR A 63 -8.71 -8.04 -7.35
C THR A 63 -7.55 -7.26 -7.92
N GLY A 64 -6.92 -7.75 -9.00
CA GLY A 64 -5.87 -7.02 -9.73
C GLY A 64 -6.39 -5.69 -10.30
N SER A 65 -7.48 -5.73 -11.07
CA SER A 65 -8.08 -4.52 -11.66
C SER A 65 -8.53 -3.53 -10.60
N LYS A 66 -9.13 -4.02 -9.50
CA LYS A 66 -9.55 -3.16 -8.37
C LYS A 66 -8.36 -2.45 -7.70
N LEU A 67 -7.21 -3.14 -7.56
CA LEU A 67 -5.99 -2.52 -7.03
C LEU A 67 -5.48 -1.40 -7.94
N ILE A 68 -5.42 -1.65 -9.25
CA ILE A 68 -4.96 -0.65 -10.22
C ILE A 68 -5.88 0.57 -10.23
N ASN A 69 -7.19 0.36 -10.34
CA ASN A 69 -8.16 1.46 -10.34
C ASN A 69 -8.05 2.29 -9.06
N HIS A 70 -7.89 1.63 -7.91
CA HIS A 70 -7.73 2.33 -6.65
C HIS A 70 -6.45 3.19 -6.58
N VAL A 71 -5.34 2.73 -7.16
CA VAL A 71 -4.11 3.55 -7.24
C VAL A 71 -4.34 4.79 -8.11
N VAL A 72 -5.06 4.64 -9.24
CA VAL A 72 -5.39 5.75 -10.13
C VAL A 72 -6.26 6.77 -9.40
N GLU A 73 -7.31 6.33 -8.71
CA GLU A 73 -8.19 7.18 -7.90
C GLU A 73 -7.41 7.93 -6.81
N LEU A 74 -6.55 7.22 -6.06
CA LEU A 74 -5.71 7.83 -5.03
C LEU A 74 -4.76 8.87 -5.61
N SER A 75 -4.19 8.61 -6.80
CA SER A 75 -3.28 9.54 -7.44
C SER A 75 -3.96 10.87 -7.77
N ALA A 76 -5.23 10.83 -8.20
CA ALA A 76 -6.02 12.04 -8.45
C ALA A 76 -6.21 12.83 -7.15
N LEU A 77 -6.62 12.16 -6.06
CA LEU A 77 -6.82 12.82 -4.76
C LEU A 77 -5.53 13.44 -4.22
N TRP A 78 -4.42 12.73 -4.37
CA TRP A 78 -3.10 13.16 -3.89
C TRP A 78 -2.49 14.30 -4.68
N ILE A 79 -2.87 14.52 -5.95
CA ILE A 79 -2.41 15.68 -6.72
C ILE A 79 -2.97 16.99 -6.15
N PHE A 80 -4.16 16.95 -5.54
CA PHE A 80 -4.85 18.14 -5.02
C PHE A 80 -4.65 18.38 -3.51
N LEU A 81 -3.77 17.61 -2.85
CA LEU A 81 -3.39 17.71 -1.44
C LEU A 81 -1.88 17.96 -1.29
#